data_AF-A0A958BJB2-F1
#
_entry.id   AF-A0A958BJB2-F1
#
_cell.length_a   1.000
_cell.length_b   1.000
_cell.length_c   1.000
_cell.angle_alpha   90.00
_cell.angle_beta   90.00
_cell.angle_gamma   90.00
#
_symmetry.space_group_name_H-M   'P 1'
#
loop_
_entity.id
_entity.type
_entity.pdbx_description
1 polymer ?
#
loop_
_entity_poly.entity_id
_entity_poly.type
_entity_poly.pdbx_seq_one_letter_code
_entity_poly.pdbx_strand_id
1 'polypeptide(L)'
;MGIRLKRGPQITEAHKKRFADESVCNDCGGCCYLSFEMGRETVIVRDLPCKNLRFSDEGKSLCAIYDRRLETDYCHRVTPQTVRWGLFPGDCPYVEDIKGYRGKIYLDEHPEYKERLVEEYGETERPDFIRARDWYKFFGRRRR
;
A
#
# COMPACT_ATOMS: atom_id res chain seq x y z
N MET A 1 27.29 -22.68 10.47
CA MET A 1 25.89 -22.44 10.87
C MET A 1 25.13 -21.85 9.69
N GLY A 2 24.30 -22.66 9.01
CA GLY A 2 23.52 -22.20 7.87
C GLY A 2 22.41 -21.26 8.33
N ILE A 3 22.47 -20.00 7.90
CA ILE A 3 21.37 -19.05 8.06
C ILE A 3 20.19 -19.64 7.31
N ARG A 4 19.21 -20.16 8.06
CA ARG A 4 17.94 -20.66 7.52
C ARG A 4 17.21 -19.44 6.96
N LEU A 5 17.46 -19.12 5.69
CA LEU A 5 16.71 -18.11 4.95
C LEU A 5 15.24 -18.44 5.19
N LYS A 6 14.52 -17.56 5.91
CA LYS A 6 13.06 -17.65 6.00
C LYS A 6 12.59 -17.71 4.55
N ARG A 7 12.05 -18.85 4.13
CA ARG A 7 11.61 -19.06 2.75
C ARG A 7 10.67 -17.90 2.41
N GLY A 8 11.05 -17.10 1.41
CA GLY A 8 10.22 -16.01 0.91
C GLY A 8 8.85 -16.52 0.45
N PRO A 9 7.93 -15.63 0.05
CA PRO A 9 6.56 -16.02 -0.29
C PRO A 9 6.54 -17.14 -1.33
N GLN A 10 5.78 -18.19 -1.04
CA GLN A 10 5.67 -19.37 -1.89
C GLN A 10 4.64 -19.11 -3.00
N ILE A 11 5.11 -18.47 -4.07
CA ILE A 11 4.27 -18.09 -5.21
C ILE A 11 4.14 -19.29 -6.16
N THR A 12 2.91 -19.77 -6.35
CA THR A 12 2.56 -20.87 -7.26
C THR A 12 2.08 -20.33 -8.61
N GLU A 13 1.91 -21.20 -9.62
CA GLU A 13 1.31 -20.80 -10.90
C GLU A 13 -0.16 -20.35 -10.75
N ALA A 14 -0.89 -20.92 -9.79
CA ALA A 14 -2.25 -20.47 -9.47
C ALA A 14 -2.26 -19.02 -8.98
N HIS A 15 -1.31 -18.63 -8.12
CA HIS A 15 -1.15 -17.24 -7.68
C HIS A 15 -0.82 -16.32 -8.86
N LYS A 16 0.08 -16.75 -9.76
CA LYS A 16 0.45 -15.95 -10.94
C LYS A 16 -0.74 -15.69 -11.87
N LYS A 17 -1.63 -16.67 -12.06
CA LYS A 17 -2.87 -16.48 -12.82
C LYS A 17 -3.75 -15.41 -12.18
N ARG A 18 -3.88 -15.43 -10.86
CA ARG A 18 -4.64 -14.43 -10.09
C ARG A 18 -4.08 -13.02 -10.25
N PHE A 19 -2.76 -12.85 -10.37
CA PHE A 19 -2.15 -11.53 -10.52
C PHE A 19 -2.55 -10.79 -11.81
N ALA A 20 -2.93 -11.53 -12.86
CA ALA A 20 -3.41 -10.96 -14.11
C ALA A 20 -4.94 -10.76 -14.13
N ASP A 21 -5.65 -11.26 -13.12
CA ASP A 21 -7.10 -11.18 -13.03
C ASP A 21 -7.53 -9.93 -12.26
N GLU A 22 -7.88 -8.90 -13.00
CA GLU A 22 -8.35 -7.62 -12.47
C GLU A 22 -9.66 -7.76 -11.68
N SER A 23 -10.49 -8.76 -11.99
CA SER A 23 -11.77 -9.00 -11.29
C SER A 23 -11.61 -9.45 -9.84
N VAL A 24 -10.39 -9.84 -9.45
CA VAL A 24 -10.04 -10.25 -8.10
C VAL A 24 -9.86 -9.05 -7.17
N CYS A 25 -9.65 -7.86 -7.71
CA CYS A 25 -9.65 -6.64 -6.92
C CYS A 25 -11.05 -6.40 -6.32
N ASN A 26 -11.12 -6.26 -5.00
CA ASN A 26 -12.38 -6.04 -4.26
C ASN A 26 -12.64 -4.56 -3.93
N ASP A 27 -11.92 -3.64 -4.57
CA ASP A 27 -12.08 -2.20 -4.37
C ASP A 27 -11.96 -1.75 -2.90
N CYS A 28 -11.07 -2.39 -2.14
CA CYS A 28 -10.80 -2.03 -0.74
C CYS A 28 -10.04 -0.69 -0.60
N GLY A 29 -9.32 -0.27 -1.64
CA GLY A 29 -8.50 0.93 -1.64
C GLY A 29 -7.19 0.84 -0.85
N GLY A 30 -6.88 -0.29 -0.20
CA GLY A 30 -5.68 -0.45 0.65
C GLY A 30 -4.36 -0.11 -0.06
N CYS A 31 -4.23 -0.48 -1.34
CA CYS A 31 -3.06 -0.14 -2.17
C CYS A 31 -3.04 1.31 -2.69
N CYS A 32 -4.14 2.05 -2.56
CA CYS A 32 -4.29 3.43 -3.04
C CYS A 32 -3.88 4.48 -2.00
N TYR A 33 -3.51 4.07 -0.80
CA TYR A 33 -2.99 4.95 0.25
C TYR A 33 -1.46 4.96 0.25
N LEU A 34 -0.87 6.07 0.68
CA LEU A 34 0.58 6.13 0.88
C LEU A 34 1.00 5.17 1.99
N SER A 35 2.13 4.52 1.78
CA SER A 35 2.75 3.67 2.78
C SER A 35 4.20 4.04 3.00
N PHE A 36 4.69 3.84 4.22
CA PHE A 36 6.06 4.17 4.63
C PHE A 36 6.76 2.94 5.19
N GLU A 37 8.06 2.85 4.97
CA GLU A 37 8.88 1.79 5.56
C GLU A 37 9.21 2.12 7.01
N MET A 38 8.88 1.20 7.92
CA MET A 38 9.06 1.30 9.37
C MET A 38 9.88 0.11 9.87
N GLY A 39 11.16 0.11 9.51
CA GLY A 39 12.09 -0.96 9.83
C GLY A 39 11.79 -2.24 9.04
N ARG A 40 11.05 -3.18 9.64
CA ARG A 40 10.68 -4.47 8.99
C ARG A 40 9.26 -4.49 8.44
N GLU A 41 8.46 -3.50 8.79
CA GLU A 41 7.07 -3.40 8.40
C GLU A 41 6.88 -2.23 7.44
N THR A 42 5.87 -2.32 6.58
CA THR A 42 5.46 -1.20 5.72
C THR A 42 4.06 -0.77 6.15
N VAL A 43 3.92 0.48 6.56
CA VAL A 43 2.72 1.00 7.22
C VAL A 43 1.92 1.84 6.25
N ILE A 44 0.66 1.47 6.03
CA ILE A 44 -0.33 2.19 5.22
C ILE A 44 -0.96 3.30 6.07
N VAL A 45 -1.03 4.51 5.51
CA VAL A 45 -1.63 5.67 6.16
C VAL A 45 -2.93 6.05 5.45
N ARG A 46 -4.08 5.64 6.00
CA ARG A 46 -5.42 5.92 5.41
C ARG A 46 -5.75 7.42 5.32
N ASP A 47 -5.08 8.26 6.12
CA ASP A 47 -5.17 9.73 6.02
C ASP A 47 -4.48 10.31 4.79
N LEU A 48 -3.68 9.52 4.07
CA LEU A 48 -2.93 9.93 2.88
C LEU A 48 -3.39 9.15 1.64
N PRO A 49 -4.62 9.40 1.15
CA PRO A 49 -5.12 8.76 -0.06
C PRO A 49 -4.47 9.33 -1.33
N CYS A 50 -4.35 8.48 -2.34
CA CYS A 50 -4.06 8.92 -3.70
C CYS A 50 -5.11 9.96 -4.16
N LYS A 51 -4.67 10.97 -4.91
CA LYS A 51 -5.51 12.04 -5.47
C LYS A 51 -6.62 11.52 -6.37
N ASN A 52 -6.44 10.34 -6.95
CA ASN A 52 -7.41 9.66 -7.82
C ASN A 52 -8.40 8.77 -7.04
N LEU A 53 -8.16 8.52 -5.75
CA LEU A 53 -9.09 7.78 -4.90
C LEU A 53 -10.34 8.62 -4.65
N ARG A 54 -11.50 8.00 -4.82
CA ARG A 54 -12.83 8.48 -4.49
C ARG A 54 -13.50 7.47 -3.58
N PHE A 55 -14.53 7.91 -2.88
CA PHE A 55 -15.36 7.05 -2.06
C PHE A 55 -16.78 7.13 -2.61
N SER A 56 -17.44 5.99 -2.75
CA SER A 56 -18.88 5.96 -2.99
C SER A 56 -19.63 6.42 -1.73
N ASP A 57 -20.92 6.74 -1.87
CA ASP A 57 -21.78 7.05 -0.72
C ASP A 57 -21.88 5.88 0.26
N GLU A 58 -21.64 4.65 -0.20
CA GLU A 58 -21.55 3.42 0.60
C GLU A 58 -20.17 3.20 1.25
N GLY A 59 -19.22 4.11 1.04
CA GLY A 59 -17.86 4.02 1.58
C GLY A 59 -16.90 3.11 0.80
N LYS A 60 -17.27 2.64 -0.40
CA LYS A 60 -16.37 1.82 -1.25
C LYS A 60 -15.31 2.69 -1.92
N SER A 61 -14.10 2.15 -2.04
CA SER A 61 -12.99 2.87 -2.67
C SER A 61 -13.04 2.75 -4.19
N LEU A 62 -13.29 3.87 -4.87
CA LEU A 62 -13.35 3.93 -6.34
C LEU A 62 -12.14 4.69 -6.89
N CYS A 63 -11.33 4.04 -7.70
CA CYS A 63 -10.20 4.70 -8.36
C CYS A 63 -10.65 5.33 -9.69
N ALA A 64 -10.56 6.66 -9.80
CA ALA A 64 -10.98 7.40 -10.99
C ALA A 64 -10.14 7.11 -12.26
N ILE A 65 -9.03 6.38 -12.13
CA ILE A 65 -8.13 6.04 -13.25
C ILE A 65 -7.84 4.54 -13.32
N TYR A 66 -8.66 3.67 -12.70
CA TYR A 66 -8.32 2.25 -12.53
C TYR A 66 -7.91 1.55 -13.83
N ASP A 67 -8.66 1.79 -14.92
CA ASP A 67 -8.42 1.18 -16.24
C ASP A 67 -7.09 1.58 -16.88
N ARG A 68 -6.60 2.77 -16.53
CA ARG A 68 -5.33 3.33 -17.03
C ARG A 68 -4.29 3.52 -15.94
N ARG A 69 -4.45 2.88 -14.79
CA ARG A 69 -3.59 3.12 -13.61
C ARG A 69 -2.13 2.77 -13.88
N LEU A 70 -1.91 1.83 -14.81
CA LEU A 70 -0.59 1.38 -15.24
C LEU A 70 0.09 2.34 -16.24
N GLU A 71 -0.59 3.39 -16.69
CA GLU A 71 0.01 4.49 -17.44
C GLU A 71 0.67 5.53 -16.50
N THR A 72 0.55 5.34 -15.18
CA THR A 72 1.14 6.20 -14.15
C THR A 72 2.20 5.45 -13.36
N ASP A 73 3.17 6.18 -12.79
CA ASP A 73 4.19 5.60 -11.92
C ASP A 73 3.71 5.39 -10.47
N TYR A 74 2.44 5.70 -10.17
CA TYR A 74 1.89 5.65 -8.82
C TYR A 74 1.35 4.28 -8.43
N CYS A 75 1.06 3.43 -9.42
CA CYS A 75 0.38 2.17 -9.22
C CYS A 75 1.29 1.00 -9.60
N HIS A 76 1.38 0.01 -8.72
CA HIS A 76 2.19 -1.18 -8.98
C HIS A 76 1.36 -2.27 -9.65
N ARG A 77 1.91 -2.86 -10.71
CA ARG A 77 1.38 -4.09 -11.28
C ARG A 77 1.58 -5.25 -10.29
N VAL A 78 0.59 -6.12 -10.17
CA VAL A 78 0.73 -7.35 -9.41
C VAL A 78 1.63 -8.30 -10.19
N THR A 79 2.82 -8.56 -9.64
CA THR A 79 3.81 -9.45 -10.22
C THR A 79 4.47 -10.25 -9.11
N PRO A 80 5.14 -11.38 -9.41
CA PRO A 80 5.87 -12.11 -8.38
C PRO A 80 6.93 -11.27 -7.66
N GLN A 81 7.49 -10.26 -8.33
CA GLN A 81 8.46 -9.36 -7.72
C GLN A 81 7.81 -8.38 -6.75
N THR A 82 6.73 -7.71 -7.15
CA THR A 82 6.01 -6.77 -6.28
C THR A 82 5.35 -7.47 -5.07
N VAL A 83 4.94 -8.73 -5.24
CA VAL A 83 4.52 -9.59 -4.13
C VAL A 83 5.70 -9.94 -3.21
N ARG A 84 6.88 -10.28 -3.73
CA ARG A 84 8.06 -10.52 -2.88
C ARG A 84 8.49 -9.29 -2.07
N TRP A 85 8.26 -8.10 -2.60
CA TRP A 85 8.51 -6.84 -1.91
C TRP A 85 7.44 -6.45 -0.89
N GLY A 86 6.36 -7.23 -0.73
CA GLY A 86 5.32 -6.93 0.26
C GLY A 86 4.50 -5.68 -0.08
N LEU A 87 4.37 -5.32 -1.36
CA LEU A 87 3.72 -4.06 -1.76
C LEU A 87 2.19 -4.01 -1.57
N PHE A 88 1.57 -5.13 -1.23
CA PHE A 88 0.13 -5.26 -1.08
C PHE A 88 -0.23 -5.46 0.40
N PRO A 89 -1.43 -5.02 0.83
CA PRO A 89 -1.96 -5.37 2.14
C PRO A 89 -2.00 -6.88 2.35
N GLY A 90 -1.86 -7.34 3.60
CA GLY A 90 -1.92 -8.77 3.93
C GLY A 90 -3.27 -9.44 3.62
N ASP A 91 -4.34 -8.65 3.61
CA ASP A 91 -5.72 -9.03 3.28
C ASP A 91 -6.07 -8.83 1.80
N CYS A 92 -5.09 -8.51 0.94
CA CYS A 92 -5.36 -8.28 -0.47
C CYS A 92 -5.67 -9.61 -1.19
N PRO A 93 -6.77 -9.71 -1.95
CA PRO A 93 -7.15 -10.95 -2.65
C PRO A 93 -6.05 -11.52 -3.57
N TYR A 94 -5.20 -10.66 -4.14
CA TYR A 94 -4.06 -11.07 -4.95
C TYR A 94 -3.05 -11.93 -4.20
N VAL A 95 -2.86 -11.69 -2.92
CA VAL A 95 -1.82 -12.33 -2.08
C VAL A 95 -2.40 -13.26 -1.02
N GLU A 96 -3.72 -13.41 -1.01
CA GLU A 96 -4.43 -14.40 -0.21
C GLU A 96 -3.88 -15.82 -0.48
N ASP A 97 -3.74 -16.60 0.59
CA ASP A 97 -3.17 -17.96 0.62
C ASP A 97 -1.68 -18.09 0.24
N ILE A 98 -0.96 -16.99 -0.01
CA ILE A 98 0.49 -17.04 -0.25
C ILE A 98 1.23 -17.29 1.08
N LYS A 99 1.62 -18.54 1.32
CA LYS A 99 2.39 -18.92 2.52
C LYS A 99 3.69 -18.11 2.62
N GLY A 100 3.90 -17.50 3.78
CA GLY A 100 5.08 -16.70 4.09
C GLY A 100 5.05 -15.29 3.51
N TYR A 101 3.93 -14.85 2.94
CA TYR A 101 3.74 -13.46 2.55
C TYR A 101 3.67 -12.55 3.78
N ARG A 102 4.38 -11.42 3.70
CA ARG A 102 4.30 -10.33 4.67
C ARG A 102 3.91 -9.09 3.88
N GLY A 103 2.66 -8.68 4.05
CA GLY A 103 2.11 -7.51 3.41
C GLY A 103 2.27 -6.27 4.28
N LYS A 104 1.75 -5.17 3.76
CA LYS A 104 1.63 -3.92 4.51
C LYS A 104 0.60 -4.06 5.63
N ILE A 105 0.81 -3.28 6.70
CA ILE A 105 -0.08 -3.15 7.85
C ILE A 105 -0.71 -1.76 7.87
N TYR A 106 -1.84 -1.58 8.54
CA TYR A 106 -2.49 -0.26 8.61
C TYR A 106 -2.08 0.52 9.86
N LEU A 107 -1.86 1.83 9.73
CA LEU A 107 -1.45 2.70 10.85
C LEU A 107 -2.48 2.77 11.97
N ASP A 108 -3.77 2.67 11.67
CA ASP A 108 -4.85 2.71 12.66
C ASP A 108 -4.89 1.45 13.54
N GLU A 109 -4.37 0.33 13.04
CA GLU A 109 -4.17 -0.91 13.79
C GLU A 109 -2.86 -0.87 14.61
N HIS A 110 -1.94 0.04 14.26
CA HIS A 110 -0.60 0.17 14.84
C HIS A 110 -0.24 1.64 15.14
N PRO A 111 -0.98 2.30 16.05
CA PRO A 111 -0.83 3.73 16.31
C PRO A 111 0.56 4.10 16.86
N GLU A 112 1.31 3.14 17.40
CA GLU A 112 2.68 3.31 17.87
C GLU A 112 3.66 3.79 16.80
N TYR A 113 3.37 3.56 15.50
CA TYR A 113 4.21 4.05 14.41
C TYR A 113 4.00 5.53 14.10
N LYS A 114 2.95 6.17 14.62
CA LYS A 114 2.57 7.53 14.22
C LYS A 114 3.64 8.58 14.55
N GLU A 115 4.17 8.55 15.76
CA GLU A 115 5.19 9.52 16.19
C GLU A 115 6.47 9.37 15.34
N ARG A 116 6.91 8.12 15.14
CA ARG A 116 8.05 7.80 14.28
C ARG A 116 7.83 8.19 12.82
N LEU A 117 6.63 8.03 12.28
CA LEU A 117 6.29 8.51 10.93
C LEU A 117 6.50 10.01 10.81
N VAL A 118 6.01 10.78 11.78
CA VAL A 118 6.15 12.24 11.78
C VAL A 118 7.62 12.65 11.92
N GLU A 119 8.38 11.98 12.78
CA GLU A 119 9.81 12.24 12.98
C GLU A 119 10.65 11.90 11.73
N GLU A 120 10.47 10.70 11.17
CA GLU A 120 11.29 10.20 10.05
C GLU A 120 10.88 10.83 8.70
N TYR A 121 9.58 11.09 8.50
CA TYR A 121 9.04 11.48 7.18
C TYR A 121 8.36 12.86 7.15
N GLY A 122 8.14 13.53 8.28
CA GLY A 122 7.44 14.82 8.33
C GLY A 122 8.12 15.94 7.55
N GLU A 123 9.41 15.80 7.27
CA GLU A 123 10.20 16.76 6.50
C GLU A 123 10.32 16.43 5.02
N THR A 124 9.86 15.25 4.60
CA THR A 124 9.98 14.77 3.22
C THR A 124 9.11 15.54 2.25
N GLU A 125 9.48 15.51 0.98
CA GLU A 125 8.66 16.12 -0.06
C GLU A 125 7.37 15.31 -0.25
N ARG A 126 6.25 16.03 -0.32
CA ARG A 126 4.94 15.44 -0.59
C ARG A 126 4.95 14.78 -1.97
N PRO A 127 4.61 13.49 -2.08
CA PRO A 127 4.42 12.86 -3.37
C PRO A 127 3.30 13.53 -4.17
N ASP A 128 3.53 13.68 -5.47
CA ASP A 128 2.65 14.30 -6.45
C ASP A 128 1.29 13.58 -6.62
N PHE A 129 1.21 12.31 -6.23
CA PHE A 129 -0.06 11.56 -6.15
C PHE A 129 -0.84 11.77 -4.85
N ILE A 130 -0.31 12.48 -3.84
CA ILE A 130 -1.03 12.79 -2.59
C ILE A 130 -1.54 14.22 -2.61
N ARG A 131 -2.77 14.47 -2.17
CA ARG A 131 -3.30 15.85 -2.14
C ARG A 131 -2.58 16.67 -1.08
N ALA A 132 -2.26 17.93 -1.41
CA ALA A 132 -1.62 18.86 -0.47
C ALA A 132 -2.40 19.01 0.84
N ARG A 133 -3.72 19.11 0.77
CA ARG A 133 -4.60 19.19 1.94
C ARG A 133 -4.39 18.00 2.90
N ASP A 134 -4.36 16.79 2.34
CA ASP A 134 -4.31 15.56 3.13
C ASP A 134 -2.89 15.38 3.74
N TRP A 135 -1.84 15.71 2.98
CA TRP A 135 -0.44 15.75 3.47
C TRP A 135 -0.25 16.67 4.67
N TYR A 136 -0.64 17.94 4.54
CA TYR A 136 -0.45 18.93 5.61
C TYR A 136 -1.42 18.74 6.77
N LYS A 137 -2.53 18.03 6.57
CA LYS A 137 -3.40 17.60 7.69
C LYS A 137 -2.71 16.54 8.53
N PHE A 138 -2.01 15.59 7.90
CA PHE A 138 -1.34 14.49 8.59
C PHE A 138 -0.04 14.91 9.29
N PHE A 139 0.90 15.55 8.56
CA PHE A 139 2.19 15.95 9.11
C PHE A 139 2.18 17.35 9.76
N GLY A 140 1.08 18.09 9.64
CA GLY A 140 0.97 19.48 10.07
C GLY A 140 1.35 20.50 8.99
N ARG A 141 0.82 21.72 9.10
CA ARG A 141 1.27 22.83 8.26
C ARG A 141 2.67 23.23 8.71
N ARG A 142 3.68 23.11 7.85
CA ARG A 142 4.84 24.00 7.95
C ARG A 142 4.33 25.43 7.79
N ARG A 143 4.25 26.20 8.88
CA ARG A 143 4.43 27.65 8.76
C ARG A 143 5.83 27.83 8.18
N ARG A 144 5.91 28.54 7.06
CA ARG A 144 7.16 28.99 6.46
C ARG A 144 8.08 29.59 7.50
#